data_AF-A0A8X6SPP4-F1
#
_entry.id   AF-A0A8X6SPP4-F1
#
_cell.length_a   1.000
_cell.length_b   1.000
_cell.length_c   1.000
_cell.angle_alpha   90.00
_cell.angle_beta   90.00
_cell.angle_gamma   90.00
#
_symmetry.space_group_name_H-M   'P 1'
#
loop_
_entity.id
_entity.type
_entity.pdbx_description
1 polymer ?
#
loop_
_entity_poly.entity_id
_entity_poly.type
_entity_poly.pdbx_seq_one_letter_code
_entity_poly.pdbx_strand_id
1 'polypeptide(L)'
;MSFYVTLPSDSSMHFFPENKISHFKTQLPSPVCLNGEWEVGLSEIIYPHSWLNVNETNNYFLYKAGDGNISSTVKRTIDVGCYETMLDIISAVQLAFTQKS
;
A
#
# COMPACT_ATOMS: atom_id res chain seq x y z
N MET A 1 18.10 8.14 31.14
CA MET A 1 18.18 8.76 29.80
C MET A 1 17.54 7.81 28.81
N SER A 2 16.73 8.31 27.87
CA SER A 2 16.21 7.55 26.74
C SER A 2 16.85 8.06 25.44
N PHE A 3 16.86 7.22 24.41
CA PHE A 3 17.36 7.57 23.07
C PHE A 3 16.56 6.80 22.02
N TYR A 4 16.66 7.25 20.76
CA TYR A 4 16.02 6.61 19.61
C TYR A 4 17.04 5.93 18.73
N VAL A 5 16.64 4.85 18.10
CA VAL A 5 17.41 4.17 17.05
C VAL A 5 16.51 4.01 15.84
N THR A 6 16.97 4.50 14.69
CA THR A 6 16.32 4.25 13.41
C THR A 6 16.93 3.00 12.79
N LEU A 7 16.09 2.06 12.37
CA LEU A 7 16.50 0.76 11.82
C LEU A 7 15.92 0.57 10.41
N PRO A 8 16.52 1.16 9.37
CA PRO A 8 16.10 0.91 7.99
C PRO A 8 16.36 -0.54 7.59
N SER A 9 15.49 -1.11 6.75
CA SER A 9 15.59 -2.51 6.33
C SER A 9 16.73 -2.79 5.35
N ASP A 10 17.18 -1.78 4.63
CA ASP A 10 18.22 -1.85 3.60
C ASP A 10 19.61 -1.38 4.07
N SER A 11 19.74 -0.86 5.30
CA SER A 11 20.98 -0.25 5.80
C SER A 11 22.13 -1.23 6.01
N SER A 12 21.88 -2.55 5.90
CA SER A 12 22.87 -3.59 6.20
C SER A 12 22.86 -4.74 5.20
N MET A 13 22.41 -4.49 3.97
CA MET A 13 22.37 -5.50 2.88
C MET A 13 23.76 -6.13 2.60
N HIS A 14 24.85 -5.39 2.81
CA HIS A 14 26.20 -5.93 2.66
C HIS A 14 26.51 -7.03 3.70
N PHE A 15 26.01 -6.90 4.92
CA PHE A 15 26.27 -7.84 6.01
C PHE A 15 25.19 -8.93 6.11
N PHE A 16 23.97 -8.59 5.71
CA PHE A 16 22.80 -9.48 5.72
C PHE A 16 22.12 -9.42 4.34
N PRO A 17 22.67 -10.12 3.32
CA PRO A 17 22.14 -10.06 1.95
C PRO A 17 20.70 -10.57 1.82
N GLU A 18 20.25 -11.42 2.74
CA GLU A 18 18.91 -12.01 2.77
C GLU A 18 17.85 -11.11 3.42
N ASN A 19 18.21 -9.88 3.85
CA ASN A 19 17.25 -8.95 4.44
C ASN A 19 16.09 -8.66 3.47
N LYS A 20 14.88 -8.70 4.02
CA LYS A 20 13.64 -8.31 3.35
C LYS A 20 13.01 -7.13 4.08
N ILE A 21 12.17 -6.35 3.37
CA ILE A 21 11.47 -5.20 3.97
C ILE A 21 10.70 -5.58 5.25
N SER A 22 10.08 -6.76 5.28
CA SER A 22 9.31 -7.28 6.41
C SER A 22 10.12 -8.13 7.41
N HIS A 23 11.39 -8.45 7.11
CA HIS A 23 12.24 -9.28 7.95
C HIS A 23 13.70 -8.93 7.72
N PHE A 24 14.28 -8.12 8.60
CA PHE A 24 15.62 -7.61 8.44
C PHE A 24 16.37 -7.51 9.77
N LYS A 25 17.69 -7.46 9.65
CA LYS A 25 18.60 -7.13 10.74
C LYS A 25 19.46 -5.94 10.34
N THR A 26 19.66 -5.01 11.25
CA THR A 26 20.50 -3.82 11.05
C THR A 26 21.77 -3.95 11.89
N GLN A 27 22.92 -3.67 11.28
CA GLN A 27 24.17 -3.47 12.00
C GLN A 27 24.26 -2.02 12.46
N LEU A 28 24.39 -1.81 13.76
CA LEU A 28 24.59 -0.48 14.33
C LEU A 28 26.04 -0.03 14.15
N PRO A 29 26.30 1.28 13.92
CA PRO A 29 27.66 1.82 13.78
C PRO A 29 28.53 1.59 15.03
N SER A 30 27.91 1.59 16.21
CA SER A 30 28.56 1.33 17.48
C SER A 30 27.66 0.46 18.37
N PRO A 31 28.25 -0.41 19.21
CA PRO A 31 27.50 -1.13 20.23
C PRO A 31 26.78 -0.17 21.18
N VAL A 32 25.54 -0.51 21.54
CA VAL A 32 24.76 0.23 22.52
C VAL A 32 24.82 -0.53 23.84
N CYS A 33 25.42 0.08 24.87
CA CYS A 33 25.50 -0.50 26.20
C CYS A 33 24.30 -0.05 27.04
N LEU A 34 23.40 -0.99 27.37
CA LEU A 34 22.27 -0.77 28.26
C LEU A 34 22.63 -1.34 29.64
N ASN A 35 22.68 -0.48 30.66
CA ASN A 35 23.04 -0.85 32.03
C ASN A 35 21.78 -0.88 32.91
N GLY A 36 21.68 -1.89 33.78
CA GLY A 36 20.51 -2.07 34.67
C GLY A 36 19.29 -2.63 33.94
N GLU A 37 18.11 -2.35 34.46
CA GLU A 37 16.85 -2.71 33.80
C GLU A 37 16.51 -1.70 32.70
N TRP A 38 16.14 -2.21 31.54
CA TRP A 38 15.81 -1.39 30.38
C TRP A 38 14.57 -1.94 29.68
N GLU A 39 13.87 -1.05 28.98
CA GLU A 39 12.73 -1.37 28.14
C GLU A 39 12.95 -0.74 26.77
N VAL A 40 12.48 -1.43 25.72
CA VAL A 40 12.49 -0.94 24.35
C VAL A 40 11.05 -0.88 23.86
N GLY A 41 10.65 0.29 23.37
CA GLY A 41 9.35 0.52 22.76
C GLY A 41 9.48 0.88 21.28
N LEU A 42 8.51 0.46 20.48
CA LEU A 42 8.35 0.95 19.11
C LEU A 42 7.74 2.35 19.16
N SER A 43 8.45 3.34 18.63
CA SER A 43 7.96 4.72 18.54
C SER A 43 7.31 5.02 17.20
N GLU A 44 7.91 4.57 16.10
CA GLU A 44 7.43 4.80 14.74
C GLU A 44 7.77 3.60 13.85
N ILE A 45 6.90 3.30 12.89
CA ILE A 45 7.14 2.33 11.81
C ILE A 45 6.67 2.91 10.48
N ILE A 46 7.52 2.85 9.47
CA ILE A 46 7.19 3.26 8.09
C ILE A 46 7.28 2.02 7.20
N TYR A 47 6.15 1.65 6.60
CA TYR A 47 6.06 0.56 5.65
C TYR A 47 5.55 1.08 4.30
N PRO A 48 6.44 1.28 3.30
CA PRO A 48 6.02 1.74 1.98
C PRO A 48 5.29 0.61 1.26
N HIS A 49 3.99 0.79 1.03
CA HIS A 49 3.16 -0.12 0.23
C HIS A 49 2.33 0.67 -0.78
N SER A 50 2.32 0.23 -2.03
CA SER A 50 1.53 0.83 -3.10
C SER A 50 0.13 0.23 -3.09
N TRP A 51 -0.74 0.68 -2.20
CA TRP A 51 -2.16 0.34 -2.30
C TRP A 51 -2.78 1.04 -3.51
N LEU A 52 -3.46 0.29 -4.38
CA LEU A 52 -4.29 0.89 -5.41
C LEU A 52 -5.60 1.35 -4.77
N ASN A 53 -5.52 2.49 -4.08
CA ASN A 53 -6.63 3.00 -3.30
C ASN A 53 -7.63 3.75 -4.19
N VAL A 54 -8.87 3.27 -4.20
CA VAL A 54 -10.01 3.93 -4.83
C VAL A 54 -10.78 4.67 -3.74
N ASN A 55 -11.01 5.96 -3.92
CA ASN A 55 -11.72 6.85 -3.02
C ASN A 55 -12.94 7.48 -3.71
N GLU A 56 -13.77 8.19 -2.94
CA GLU A 56 -15.02 8.80 -3.44
C GLU A 56 -14.82 9.77 -4.62
N THR A 57 -13.61 10.29 -4.81
CA THR A 57 -13.31 11.23 -5.90
C THR A 57 -12.85 10.55 -7.19
N ASN A 58 -12.34 9.32 -7.12
CA ASN A 58 -11.82 8.58 -8.28
C ASN A 58 -12.55 7.24 -8.54
N ASN A 59 -13.64 6.95 -7.83
CA ASN A 59 -14.36 5.68 -7.92
C ASN A 59 -15.30 5.55 -9.13
N TYR A 60 -15.24 6.44 -10.12
CA TYR A 60 -16.16 6.40 -11.25
C TYR A 60 -15.45 6.47 -12.59
N PHE A 61 -16.09 5.88 -13.59
CA PHE A 61 -15.67 5.94 -14.98
C PHE A 61 -16.87 6.29 -15.88
N LEU A 62 -16.55 6.87 -17.04
CA LEU A 62 -17.52 7.27 -18.06
C LEU A 62 -17.27 6.45 -19.31
N TYR A 63 -18.32 5.91 -19.91
CA TYR A 63 -18.24 5.25 -21.21
C TYR A 63 -19.41 5.67 -22.10
N LYS A 64 -19.20 5.62 -23.41
CA LYS A 64 -20.28 5.84 -24.38
C LYS A 64 -20.96 4.52 -24.67
N ALA A 65 -22.24 4.43 -24.38
CA ALA A 65 -23.09 3.34 -24.85
C ALA A 65 -23.84 3.85 -26.09
N GLY A 66 -23.76 3.13 -27.21
CA GLY A 66 -24.49 3.52 -28.41
C GLY A 66 -25.01 2.33 -29.21
N ASP A 67 -26.19 2.50 -29.81
CA ASP A 67 -26.87 1.53 -30.67
C ASP A 67 -26.76 1.85 -32.17
N GLY A 68 -25.72 2.60 -32.56
CA GLY A 68 -25.50 3.03 -33.94
C GLY A 68 -26.21 4.33 -34.34
N ASN A 69 -27.22 4.80 -33.58
CA ASN A 69 -27.90 6.08 -33.87
C ASN A 69 -27.86 7.09 -32.71
N ILE A 70 -27.78 6.63 -31.45
CA ILE A 70 -27.71 7.50 -30.27
C ILE A 70 -26.53 7.06 -29.40
N SER A 71 -25.63 7.98 -29.04
CA SER A 71 -24.57 7.75 -28.06
C SER A 71 -24.91 8.46 -26.75
N SER A 72 -25.21 7.68 -25.70
CA SER A 72 -25.37 8.20 -24.34
C SER A 72 -24.06 8.02 -23.55
N THR A 73 -23.69 9.03 -22.76
CA THR A 73 -22.56 8.89 -21.82
C THR A 73 -23.10 8.32 -20.52
N VAL A 74 -22.63 7.15 -20.14
CA VAL A 74 -23.03 6.45 -18.92
C VAL A 74 -21.93 6.58 -17.88
N LYS A 75 -22.31 7.01 -16.66
CA LYS A 75 -21.46 6.99 -15.48
C LYS A 75 -21.69 5.70 -14.70
N ARG A 76 -20.60 5.05 -14.30
CA ARG A 76 -20.60 3.90 -13.38
C ARG A 76 -19.58 4.12 -12.28
N THR A 77 -19.85 3.53 -11.13
CA THR A 77 -18.99 3.59 -9.95
C THR A 77 -18.51 2.19 -9.60
N ILE A 78 -17.30 2.09 -9.07
CA ILE A 78 -16.79 0.92 -8.36
C ILE A 78 -16.74 1.24 -6.86
N ASP A 79 -16.60 0.21 -6.04
CA ASP A 79 -16.55 0.37 -4.59
C ASP A 79 -15.28 1.12 -4.16
N VAL A 80 -15.41 1.93 -3.11
CA VAL A 80 -14.29 2.59 -2.45
C VAL A 80 -13.55 1.56 -1.62
N GLY A 81 -12.22 1.55 -1.71
CA GLY A 81 -11.40 0.61 -0.94
C GLY A 81 -10.00 0.40 -1.48
N CYS A 82 -9.28 -0.48 -0.78
CA CYS A 82 -7.95 -0.91 -1.15
C CYS A 82 -8.04 -2.11 -2.09
N TYR A 83 -7.58 -1.95 -3.33
CA TYR A 83 -7.42 -3.05 -4.27
C TYR A 83 -5.97 -3.54 -4.22
N GLU A 84 -5.77 -4.86 -4.10
CA GLU A 84 -4.43 -5.46 -3.98
C GLU A 84 -3.68 -5.44 -5.32
N THR A 85 -4.41 -5.64 -6.42
CA THR A 85 -3.85 -5.69 -7.76
C THR A 85 -4.69 -4.91 -8.77
N MET A 86 -4.09 -4.59 -9.92
CA MET A 86 -4.81 -3.97 -11.04
C MET A 86 -5.93 -4.88 -11.58
N LEU A 87 -5.78 -6.21 -11.44
CA LEU A 87 -6.80 -7.18 -11.86
C LEU A 87 -8.07 -7.07 -11.01
N ASP A 88 -7.94 -6.72 -9.73
CA ASP A 88 -9.09 -6.54 -8.85
C ASP A 88 -9.90 -5.31 -9.27
N ILE A 89 -9.22 -4.24 -9.71
CA ILE A 89 -9.89 -3.05 -10.27
C ILE A 89 -10.61 -3.41 -11.57
N ILE A 90 -9.97 -4.15 -12.47
CA ILE A 90 -10.59 -4.60 -13.72
C ILE A 90 -11.84 -5.43 -13.43
N SER A 91 -11.76 -6.32 -12.44
CA SER A 91 -12.89 -7.17 -12.02
C SER A 91 -14.04 -6.31 -11.47
N ALA A 92 -13.76 -5.32 -10.63
CA ALA A 92 -14.78 -4.40 -10.13
C ALA A 92 -15.44 -3.58 -11.26
N VAL A 93 -14.66 -3.12 -12.24
CA VAL A 93 -15.17 -2.42 -13.42
C VAL A 93 -16.08 -3.33 -14.26
N GLN A 94 -15.69 -4.58 -14.49
CA GLN A 94 -16.51 -5.58 -15.21
C GLN A 94 -17.84 -5.86 -14.50
N LEU A 95 -17.81 -5.97 -13.17
CA LEU A 95 -19.02 -6.12 -12.36
C LEU A 95 -19.95 -4.90 -12.49
N ALA A 96 -19.38 -3.69 -12.48
CA ALA A 96 -20.14 -2.44 -12.66
C ALA A 96 -20.79 -2.31 -14.05
N PHE A 97 -20.24 -2.97 -15.09
CA PHE A 97 -20.89 -3.08 -16.40
C PHE A 97 -22.07 -4.06 -16.42
N THR A 98 -22.02 -5.10 -15.58
CA THR A 98 -23.00 -6.20 -15.59
C THR A 98 -24.25 -5.89 -14.77
N GLN A 99 -24.16 -4.95 -13.82
CA GLN A 99 -25.34 -4.43 -13.11
C GLN A 99 -26.21 -3.59 -14.06
N LYS A 100 -27.22 -4.23 -14.65
CA LYS A 100 -28.34 -3.59 -15.35
C LYS A 100 -29.16 -2.77 -14.35
N SER A 101 -29.44 -1.51 -14.70
CA SER A 101 -30.45 -0.68 -14.04
C SER A 101 -31.86 -1.21 -14.28
#